data_AF-A0A1I6W0A6-F1
#
_entry.id   AF-A0A1I6W0A6-F1
#
_cell.length_a   1.000
_cell.length_b   1.000
_cell.length_c   1.000
_cell.angle_alpha   90.00
_cell.angle_beta   90.00
_cell.angle_gamma   90.00
#
_symmetry.space_group_name_H-M   'P 1'
#
loop_
_entity.id
_entity.type
_entity.pdbx_description
1 polymer ?
#
loop_
_entity_poly.entity_id
_entity_poly.type
_entity_poly.pdbx_seq_one_letter_code
_entity_poly.pdbx_strand_id
1 'polypeptide(L)'
;MGLGMWFGRRDRRADAAPMSHRMRCDLCRKKSEPSVDFGQVQDWQLDHAARYPGHRQYTETLTRPWRTERSGTGLEIEVMTVQGDGWYRTGECTLCGRSGVAVSWIGSARAAARFAHLFGCGECVAALRERVARGPGSRVHGTG
;
A
#
# COMPACT_ATOMS: atom_id res chain seq x y z
N MET A 1 7.01 10.12 34.87
CA MET A 1 6.04 9.28 34.11
C MET A 1 6.40 9.39 32.63
N GLY A 2 6.98 8.34 32.03
CA GLY A 2 7.49 8.40 30.66
C GLY A 2 6.37 8.45 29.62
N LEU A 3 6.46 9.39 28.68
CA LEU A 3 5.53 9.56 27.55
C LEU A 3 5.76 8.42 26.54
N GLY A 4 5.11 7.28 26.75
CA GLY A 4 5.06 6.20 25.76
C GLY A 4 4.04 6.54 24.67
N MET A 5 4.45 6.53 23.41
CA MET A 5 3.57 6.76 22.27
C MET A 5 2.94 5.43 21.82
N TRP A 6 1.63 5.43 21.59
CA TRP A 6 0.91 4.32 20.97
C TRP A 6 0.88 4.50 19.45
N PHE A 7 1.13 3.43 18.70
CA PHE A 7 1.02 3.43 17.25
C PHE A 7 0.36 2.15 16.73
N GLY A 8 -0.38 2.26 15.61
CA GLY A 8 -1.02 1.15 14.95
C GLY A 8 -0.21 0.68 13.73
N ARG A 9 -0.11 -0.63 13.54
CA ARG A 9 0.55 -1.24 12.38
C ARG A 9 -0.22 -2.45 11.85
N ARG A 10 0.10 -2.85 10.60
CA ARG A 10 -0.43 -4.09 10.00
C ARG A 10 0.12 -5.25 10.80
N ASP A 11 -0.73 -6.19 11.19
CA ASP A 11 -0.20 -7.41 11.78
C ASP A 11 0.34 -8.31 10.65
N ARG A 12 1.66 -8.55 10.69
CA ARG A 12 2.39 -9.37 9.70
C ARG A 12 3.11 -10.53 10.36
N ARG A 13 2.82 -10.81 11.62
CA ARG A 13 3.41 -11.96 12.30
C ARG A 13 2.96 -13.25 11.62
N ALA A 14 3.79 -14.29 11.71
CA ALA A 14 3.50 -15.57 11.08
C ALA A 14 2.20 -16.23 11.61
N ASP A 15 1.81 -15.90 12.85
CA ASP A 15 0.61 -16.37 13.52
C ASP A 15 -0.60 -15.41 13.39
N ALA A 16 -0.44 -14.28 12.70
CA ALA A 16 -1.54 -13.34 12.49
C ALA A 16 -2.57 -13.91 11.50
N ALA A 17 -3.85 -13.57 11.71
CA ALA A 17 -4.90 -13.91 10.74
C ALA A 17 -4.56 -13.31 9.36
N PRO A 18 -4.74 -14.04 8.25
CA PRO A 18 -4.36 -13.54 6.94
C PRO A 18 -5.27 -12.39 6.48
N MET A 19 -4.76 -11.58 5.56
CA MET A 19 -5.59 -10.68 4.77
C MET A 19 -6.53 -11.50 3.87
N SER A 20 -7.78 -11.10 3.76
CA SER A 20 -8.74 -11.75 2.85
C SER A 20 -9.61 -10.74 2.11
N HIS A 21 -10.01 -11.13 0.91
CA HIS A 21 -10.83 -10.39 -0.02
C HIS A 21 -12.21 -11.04 -0.09
N ARG A 22 -13.25 -10.25 -0.42
CA ARG A 22 -14.60 -10.76 -0.68
C ARG A 22 -15.32 -9.82 -1.62
N MET A 23 -15.83 -10.33 -2.74
CA MET A 23 -16.64 -9.53 -3.65
C MET A 23 -18.12 -9.57 -3.25
N ARG A 24 -18.83 -8.47 -3.44
CA ARG A 24 -20.27 -8.35 -3.25
C ARG A 24 -20.89 -7.65 -4.45
N CYS A 25 -21.91 -8.24 -5.04
CA CYS A 25 -22.74 -7.56 -6.03
C CYS A 25 -23.59 -6.47 -5.36
N ASP A 26 -23.54 -5.23 -5.84
CA ASP A 26 -24.27 -4.13 -5.21
C ASP A 26 -25.76 -4.12 -5.52
N LEU A 27 -26.16 -4.76 -6.62
CA LEU A 27 -27.57 -4.90 -7.00
C LEU A 27 -28.29 -5.98 -6.19
N CYS A 28 -27.80 -7.22 -6.18
CA CYS A 28 -28.48 -8.34 -5.52
C CYS A 28 -27.88 -8.76 -4.17
N ARG A 29 -26.78 -8.11 -3.74
CA ARG A 29 -26.15 -8.31 -2.43
C ARG A 29 -25.55 -9.70 -2.18
N LYS A 30 -25.58 -10.61 -3.16
CA LYS A 30 -24.82 -11.88 -3.12
C LYS A 30 -23.32 -11.59 -3.01
N LYS A 31 -22.59 -12.52 -2.40
CA LYS A 31 -21.17 -12.39 -2.07
C LYS A 31 -20.41 -13.64 -2.49
N SER A 32 -19.14 -13.48 -2.83
CA SER A 32 -18.19 -14.59 -2.89
C SER A 32 -17.93 -15.15 -1.48
N GLU A 33 -17.32 -16.33 -1.38
CA GLU A 33 -16.62 -16.69 -0.16
C GLU A 33 -15.40 -15.78 0.05
N PRO A 34 -14.95 -15.54 1.30
CA PRO A 34 -13.71 -14.81 1.55
C PRO A 34 -12.52 -15.66 1.07
N SER A 35 -11.54 -15.03 0.42
CA SER A 35 -10.32 -15.72 0.00
C SER A 35 -9.08 -14.86 0.21
N VAL A 36 -7.95 -15.50 0.51
CA VAL A 36 -6.64 -14.85 0.56
C VAL A 36 -6.09 -14.57 -0.85
N ASP A 37 -6.63 -15.27 -1.85
CA ASP A 37 -6.32 -15.08 -3.26
C ASP A 37 -7.39 -14.18 -3.89
N PHE A 38 -6.98 -12.99 -4.32
CA PHE A 38 -7.87 -12.04 -4.98
C PHE A 38 -8.45 -12.60 -6.30
N GLY A 39 -7.72 -13.45 -7.01
CA GLY A 39 -8.19 -14.06 -8.26
C GLY A 39 -9.50 -14.82 -8.05
N GLN A 40 -9.62 -15.58 -6.97
CA GLN A 40 -10.83 -16.37 -6.69
C GLN A 40 -12.09 -15.53 -6.47
N VAL A 41 -11.96 -14.36 -5.82
CA VAL A 41 -13.13 -13.48 -5.62
C VAL A 41 -13.47 -12.69 -6.88
N GLN A 42 -12.48 -12.43 -7.74
CA GLN A 42 -12.69 -11.84 -9.07
C GLN A 42 -13.34 -12.84 -10.04
N ASP A 43 -12.96 -14.12 -10.01
CA ASP A 43 -13.60 -15.19 -10.80
C ASP A 43 -15.09 -15.30 -10.45
N TRP A 44 -15.42 -15.25 -9.16
CA TRP A 44 -16.81 -15.18 -8.71
C TRP A 44 -17.56 -13.96 -9.28
N GLN A 45 -16.92 -12.78 -9.29
CA GLN A 45 -17.52 -11.57 -9.86
C GLN A 45 -17.80 -11.74 -11.36
N LEU A 46 -16.84 -12.30 -12.11
CA LEU A 46 -16.96 -12.49 -13.55
C LEU A 46 -18.03 -13.55 -13.89
N ASP A 47 -18.05 -14.69 -13.19
CA ASP A 47 -19.10 -15.71 -13.34
C ASP A 47 -20.48 -15.15 -12.97
N HIS A 48 -20.57 -14.36 -11.90
CA HIS A 48 -21.82 -13.71 -11.50
C HIS A 48 -22.31 -12.72 -12.57
N ALA A 49 -21.42 -11.88 -13.13
CA ALA A 49 -21.76 -10.95 -14.20
C ALA A 49 -22.19 -11.67 -15.49
N ALA A 50 -21.54 -12.79 -15.83
CA ALA A 50 -21.89 -13.60 -16.99
C ALA A 50 -23.29 -14.23 -16.86
N ARG A 51 -23.66 -14.71 -15.66
CA ARG A 51 -25.00 -15.26 -15.38
C ARG A 51 -26.09 -14.19 -15.29
N TYR A 52 -25.73 -12.97 -14.87
CA TYR A 52 -26.67 -11.87 -14.67
C TYR A 52 -26.16 -10.57 -15.32
N PRO A 53 -26.36 -10.37 -16.64
CA PRO A 53 -25.72 -9.27 -17.40
C PRO A 53 -26.05 -7.83 -16.94
N GLY A 54 -27.11 -7.66 -16.13
CA GLY A 54 -27.47 -6.37 -15.52
C GLY A 54 -26.70 -6.05 -14.22
N HIS A 55 -25.97 -7.02 -13.64
CA HIS A 55 -25.25 -6.86 -12.40
C HIS A 55 -23.82 -6.39 -12.71
N ARG A 56 -23.61 -5.07 -12.72
CA ARG A 56 -22.36 -4.46 -13.22
C ARG A 56 -21.56 -3.74 -12.15
N GLN A 57 -22.08 -3.64 -10.94
CA GLN A 57 -21.48 -2.93 -9.81
C GLN A 57 -21.18 -3.92 -8.70
N TYR A 58 -19.94 -3.89 -8.24
CA TYR A 58 -19.42 -4.78 -7.21
C TYR A 58 -18.59 -3.97 -6.22
N THR A 59 -18.72 -4.31 -4.94
CA THR A 59 -17.91 -3.76 -3.86
C THR A 59 -17.04 -4.88 -3.30
N GLU A 60 -15.75 -4.60 -3.14
CA GLU A 60 -14.83 -5.47 -2.41
C GLU A 60 -14.90 -5.19 -0.90
N THR A 61 -14.87 -6.24 -0.09
CA THR A 61 -14.58 -6.15 1.35
C THR A 61 -13.22 -6.78 1.63
N LEU A 62 -12.29 -5.93 2.05
CA LEU A 62 -10.93 -6.31 2.42
C LEU A 62 -10.80 -6.44 3.93
N THR A 63 -10.53 -7.64 4.42
CA THR A 63 -10.21 -7.91 5.83
C THR A 63 -8.71 -7.88 6.01
N ARG A 64 -8.22 -7.05 6.93
CA ARG A 64 -6.78 -6.89 7.23
C ARG A 64 -6.57 -6.87 8.74
N PRO A 65 -5.66 -7.69 9.29
CA PRO A 65 -5.33 -7.62 10.71
C PRO A 65 -4.48 -6.39 11.01
N TRP A 66 -4.73 -5.78 12.17
CA TRP A 66 -3.99 -4.64 12.69
C TRP A 66 -3.72 -4.85 14.17
N ARG A 67 -2.66 -4.23 14.66
CA ARG A 67 -2.33 -4.24 16.09
C ARG A 67 -1.79 -2.90 16.54
N THR A 68 -1.91 -2.65 17.84
CA THR A 68 -1.37 -1.46 18.49
C THR A 68 -0.15 -1.85 19.30
N GLU A 69 0.91 -1.06 19.19
CA GLU A 69 2.15 -1.23 19.94
C GLU A 69 2.47 0.06 20.71
N ARG A 70 3.20 -0.10 21.82
CA ARG A 70 3.69 1.02 22.64
C ARG A 70 5.21 1.08 22.49
N SER A 71 5.73 2.18 21.97
CA SER A 71 7.18 2.38 21.95
C SER A 71 7.65 3.00 23.28
N GLY A 72 8.65 2.38 23.90
CA GLY A 72 9.47 3.03 24.93
C GLY A 72 10.64 3.71 24.25
N THR A 73 10.69 5.05 24.29
CA THR A 73 11.81 5.91 23.82
C THR A 73 12.54 5.38 22.57
N GLY A 74 11.92 5.57 21.40
CA GLY A 74 12.53 5.24 20.10
C GLY A 74 11.43 5.01 19.04
N LEU A 75 11.12 6.02 18.24
CA LEU A 75 10.07 5.95 17.23
C LEU A 75 10.56 5.18 15.99
N GLU A 76 10.24 3.88 15.91
CA GLU A 76 10.24 3.14 14.66
C GLU A 76 8.82 3.21 14.07
N ILE A 77 8.56 4.23 13.23
CA ILE A 77 7.25 4.40 12.58
C ILE A 77 7.21 3.51 11.34
N GLU A 78 6.48 2.39 11.40
CA GLU A 78 6.12 1.64 10.19
C GLU A 78 5.00 2.37 9.44
N VAL A 79 5.35 3.07 8.36
CA VAL A 79 4.36 3.69 7.45
C VAL A 79 3.64 2.59 6.69
N MET A 80 2.32 2.50 6.89
CA MET A 80 1.49 1.49 6.26
C MET A 80 1.00 1.89 4.88
N THR A 81 1.36 1.10 3.88
CA THR A 81 0.74 1.13 2.56
C THR A 81 -0.68 0.53 2.60
N VAL A 82 -1.65 1.25 2.04
CA VAL A 82 -2.92 0.69 1.58
C VAL A 82 -2.67 0.13 0.18
N GLN A 83 -2.96 -1.16 -0.02
CA GLN A 83 -2.90 -1.82 -1.33
C GLN A 83 -4.25 -1.71 -2.04
N GLY A 84 -4.17 -1.53 -3.37
CA GLY A 84 -5.26 -1.42 -4.35
C GLY A 84 -5.69 0.03 -4.56
N ASP A 85 -5.38 0.76 -5.62
CA ASP A 85 -5.02 0.43 -7.00
C ASP A 85 -4.14 1.58 -7.56
N GLY A 86 -2.99 1.29 -8.19
CA GLY A 86 -2.20 2.25 -8.99
C GLY A 86 -1.99 3.66 -8.41
N TRP A 87 -0.92 3.87 -7.63
CA TRP A 87 -0.53 5.20 -7.15
C TRP A 87 0.09 6.06 -8.26
N TYR A 88 -0.76 6.66 -9.10
CA TYR A 88 -0.44 7.91 -9.78
C TYR A 88 -1.21 9.02 -9.07
N ARG A 89 -0.51 9.93 -8.38
CA ARG A 89 -1.04 11.28 -8.16
C ARG A 89 -0.42 12.17 -9.23
N THR A 90 -1.19 13.01 -9.89
CA THR A 90 -0.62 14.19 -10.56
C THR A 90 -0.20 15.15 -9.47
N GLY A 91 1.09 15.47 -9.39
CA GLY A 91 1.64 16.26 -8.29
C GLY A 91 2.97 16.89 -8.65
N GLU A 92 3.64 17.43 -7.65
CA GLU A 92 4.99 18.00 -7.79
C GLU A 92 6.05 16.94 -7.51
N CYS A 93 6.99 16.80 -8.43
CA CYS A 93 8.17 15.97 -8.22
C CYS A 93 9.20 16.72 -7.38
N THR A 94 9.46 16.27 -6.15
CA THR A 94 10.46 16.84 -5.25
C THR A 94 11.87 16.89 -5.83
N LEU A 95 12.23 15.94 -6.72
CA LEU A 95 13.58 15.83 -7.26
C LEU A 95 13.86 16.78 -8.44
N CYS A 96 12.85 17.09 -9.26
CA CYS A 96 13.02 17.97 -10.44
C CYS A 96 12.11 19.20 -10.45
N GLY A 97 11.20 19.36 -9.49
CA GLY A 97 10.27 20.48 -9.36
C GLY A 97 9.09 20.48 -10.34
N ARG A 98 8.99 19.54 -11.29
CA ARG A 98 7.86 19.50 -12.24
C ARG A 98 6.54 19.22 -11.53
N SER A 99 5.54 20.06 -11.76
CA SER A 99 4.15 19.91 -11.30
C SER A 99 3.24 19.30 -12.37
N GLY A 100 2.12 18.72 -11.96
CA GLY A 100 1.12 18.17 -12.90
C GLY A 100 1.54 16.86 -13.56
N VAL A 101 2.62 16.24 -13.09
CA VAL A 101 3.16 14.98 -13.62
C VAL A 101 2.76 13.82 -12.71
N ALA A 102 2.68 12.61 -13.28
CA ALA A 102 2.51 11.40 -12.48
C ALA A 102 3.70 11.22 -11.54
N VAL A 103 3.43 11.16 -10.24
CA VAL A 103 4.45 10.98 -9.20
C VAL A 103 4.15 9.78 -8.31
N SER A 104 5.23 9.12 -7.89
CA SER A 104 5.24 8.06 -6.88
C SER A 104 5.84 8.58 -5.58
N TRP A 105 5.33 8.13 -4.44
CA TRP A 105 5.96 8.43 -3.15
C TRP A 105 7.35 7.76 -3.09
N ILE A 106 8.39 8.53 -2.77
CA ILE A 106 9.78 8.04 -2.69
C ILE A 106 10.31 7.98 -1.26
N GLY A 107 9.52 8.44 -0.29
CA GLY A 107 9.88 8.46 1.12
C GLY A 107 9.45 9.76 1.78
N SER A 108 9.76 9.90 3.06
CA SER A 108 9.52 11.12 3.82
C SER A 108 10.84 11.70 4.24
N ALA A 109 10.95 13.02 4.27
CA ALA A 109 12.13 13.71 4.79
C ALA A 109 11.77 14.65 5.93
N ARG A 110 12.74 14.81 6.83
CA ARG A 110 12.69 15.80 7.90
C ARG A 110 13.84 16.76 7.72
N ALA A 111 13.55 18.05 7.72
CA ALA A 111 14.54 19.12 7.72
C ALA A 111 14.23 20.03 8.91
N ALA A 112 15.12 20.04 9.90
CA ALA A 112 14.89 20.68 11.19
C ALA A 112 13.54 20.23 11.83
N ALA A 113 12.66 21.19 12.16
CA ALA A 113 11.34 20.94 12.71
C ALA A 113 10.26 20.60 11.64
N ARG A 114 10.60 20.62 10.35
CA ARG A 114 9.64 20.39 9.26
C ARG A 114 9.70 18.95 8.76
N PHE A 115 8.53 18.44 8.39
CA PHE A 115 8.33 17.11 7.83
C PHE A 115 7.57 17.23 6.51
N ALA A 116 7.97 16.45 5.51
CA ALA A 116 7.24 16.34 4.25
C ALA A 116 7.34 14.95 3.64
N HIS A 117 6.28 14.54 2.95
CA HIS A 117 6.33 13.40 2.02
C HIS A 117 6.94 13.87 0.71
N LEU A 118 7.93 13.12 0.21
CA LEU A 118 8.60 13.39 -1.05
C LEU A 118 8.01 12.50 -2.14
N PHE A 119 7.83 13.08 -3.31
CA PHE A 119 7.27 12.41 -4.47
C PHE A 119 8.22 12.57 -5.68
N GLY A 120 8.40 11.49 -6.44
CA GLY A 120 9.29 11.44 -7.61
C GLY A 120 8.50 11.11 -8.86
N CYS A 121 8.74 11.82 -9.97
CA CYS A 121 8.29 11.36 -11.29
C CYS A 121 9.10 10.14 -11.73
N GLY A 122 8.56 9.35 -12.66
CA GLY A 122 9.16 8.08 -13.09
C GLY A 122 10.63 8.18 -13.50
N GLU A 123 10.99 9.20 -14.27
CA GLU A 123 12.37 9.45 -14.71
C GLU A 123 13.32 9.70 -13.52
N CYS A 124 12.91 10.53 -12.57
CA CYS A 124 13.74 10.85 -11.41
C CYS A 124 13.89 9.67 -10.46
N VAL A 125 12.86 8.83 -10.32
CA VAL A 125 12.92 7.60 -9.52
C VAL A 125 13.88 6.59 -10.15
N ALA A 126 13.85 6.43 -11.48
CA ALA A 126 14.78 5.56 -12.19
C ALA A 126 16.24 6.01 -11.99
N ALA A 127 16.52 7.30 -12.22
CA ALA A 127 17.85 7.87 -12.01
C ALA A 127 18.34 7.74 -10.55
N LEU A 128 17.43 7.90 -9.57
CA LEU A 128 17.76 7.73 -8.16
C LEU A 128 18.15 6.27 -7.84
N ARG A 129 17.41 5.28 -8.36
CA ARG A 129 17.71 3.86 -8.17
C ARG A 129 19.09 3.49 -8.68
N GLU A 130 19.47 4.00 -9.85
CA GLU A 130 20.81 3.78 -10.38
C GLU A 130 21.91 4.37 -9.51
N ARG A 131 21.71 5.57 -8.95
CA ARG A 131 22.68 6.19 -8.04
C ARG A 131 22.83 5.37 -6.76
N VAL A 132 21.72 4.88 -6.20
CA VAL A 132 21.75 3.98 -5.03
C VAL A 132 22.47 2.69 -5.37
N ALA A 133 22.24 2.11 -6.54
CA ALA A 133 22.91 0.90 -7.01
C ALA A 133 24.43 1.07 -7.21
N ARG A 134 24.91 2.30 -7.41
CA ARG A 134 26.34 2.63 -7.55
C ARG A 134 26.99 3.14 -6.25
N GLY A 135 26.22 3.31 -5.17
CA GLY A 135 26.70 3.89 -3.92
C GLY A 135 27.52 2.90 -3.07
N PRO A 136 28.50 3.37 -2.28
CA PRO A 136 29.25 2.50 -1.37
C PRO A 136 28.31 1.89 -0.32
N GLY A 137 28.11 0.58 -0.38
CA GLY A 137 27.24 -0.18 0.52
C GLY A 137 26.03 -0.86 -0.13
N SER A 138 25.81 -0.72 -1.44
CA SER A 138 24.73 -1.44 -2.14
C SER A 138 25.00 -2.95 -2.21
N ARG A 139 24.32 -3.74 -1.36
CA ARG A 139 24.22 -5.20 -1.56
C ARG A 139 22.89 -5.52 -2.23
N VAL A 140 22.96 -6.28 -3.33
CA VAL A 140 21.77 -6.88 -3.95
C VAL A 140 21.37 -8.07 -3.07
N HIS A 141 20.23 -8.00 -2.40
CA HIS A 141 19.66 -9.20 -1.79
C HIS A 141 19.06 -10.06 -2.92
N GLY A 142 19.83 -11.03 -3.38
CA GLY A 142 19.40 -12.02 -4.35
C GLY A 142 18.38 -12.98 -3.73
N THR A 143 17.25 -13.16 -4.42
CA THR A 143 16.27 -14.20 -4.15
C THR A 143 16.82 -15.53 -4.64
N GLY A 144 17.12 -16.44 -3.71
CA GLY A 144 17.34 -17.86 -3.96
C GLY A 144 16.27 -18.66 -3.25
#